data_AF-A0A482UR35-F1
#
_entry.id   AF-A0A482UR35-F1
#
_cell.length_a   1.000
_cell.length_b   1.000
_cell.length_c   1.000
_cell.angle_alpha   90.00
_cell.angle_beta   90.00
_cell.angle_gamma   90.00
#
_symmetry.space_group_name_H-M   'P 1'
#
loop_
_entity.id
_entity.type
_entity.pdbx_description
1 polymer ?
#
loop_
_entity_poly.entity_id
_entity_poly.type
_entity_poly.pdbx_seq_one_letter_code
_entity_poly.pdbx_strand_id
1 'polypeptide(L)'
;MRWITLGWVGFITENLVVSHNRDYLIHNFGDDEYHIVYNVLSTAACSSIAYGFFRYGKFGGSTLPSRGPLAHTVAFAIQALGLAGLSQLAPALQVPVAFRSDAVQPNPVPSMSSNSLNTSQSAQQPEHKMYVRCPIDFRPKQSEDGIYGIERITRHPALWFGALTLLGPALVTPYMAHVSMCTFPTLFALIGGEHQDYRYRRGSGGMLPPEVDSVTSNVPFAAFIRGKQSLQKLLDEVKWTNAALG
;
A
#
# COMPACT_ATOMS: atom_id res chain seq x y z
N MET A 1 5.40 4.54 -28.63
CA MET A 1 6.52 4.25 -27.71
C MET A 1 7.19 5.52 -27.22
N ARG A 2 7.84 6.33 -28.08
CA ARG A 2 8.63 7.50 -27.66
C ARG A 2 7.96 8.40 -26.61
N TRP A 3 6.69 8.77 -26.79
CA TRP A 3 5.97 9.64 -25.85
C TRP A 3 5.72 9.01 -24.48
N ILE A 4 5.45 7.70 -24.46
CA ILE A 4 5.23 6.94 -23.22
C ILE A 4 6.57 6.78 -22.49
N THR A 5 7.60 6.30 -23.20
CA THR A 5 8.93 6.07 -22.63
C THR A 5 9.58 7.36 -22.17
N LEU A 6 9.60 8.41 -22.99
CA LEU A 6 10.16 9.71 -22.63
C LEU A 6 9.37 10.37 -21.51
N GLY A 7 8.03 10.25 -21.52
CA GLY A 7 7.19 10.76 -20.44
C GLY A 7 7.51 10.07 -19.11
N TRP A 8 7.64 8.74 -19.10
CA TRP A 8 8.03 7.99 -17.91
C TRP A 8 9.47 8.28 -17.45
N VAL A 9 10.42 8.35 -18.37
CA VAL A 9 11.81 8.72 -18.04
C VAL A 9 11.86 10.13 -17.47
N GLY A 10 11.12 11.07 -18.06
CA GLY A 10 10.97 12.44 -17.54
C GLY A 10 10.38 12.43 -16.13
N PHE A 11 9.29 11.69 -15.92
CA PHE A 11 8.64 11.54 -14.61
C PHE A 11 9.56 10.94 -13.55
N ILE A 12 10.33 9.89 -13.87
CA ILE A 12 11.30 9.32 -12.92
C ILE A 12 12.42 10.33 -12.65
N THR A 13 12.94 10.98 -13.70
CA THR A 13 14.07 11.91 -13.59
C THR A 13 13.71 13.15 -12.78
N GLU A 14 12.56 13.77 -13.04
CA GLU A 14 12.10 14.93 -12.25
C GLU A 14 11.90 14.52 -10.77
N ASN A 15 11.31 13.35 -10.51
CA ASN A 15 11.06 12.88 -9.15
C ASN A 15 12.39 12.72 -8.43
N LEU A 16 13.41 12.15 -9.09
CA LEU A 16 14.75 12.04 -8.53
C LEU A 16 15.38 13.41 -8.30
N VAL A 17 15.50 14.24 -9.35
CA VAL A 17 16.25 15.51 -9.31
C VAL A 17 15.59 16.50 -8.36
N VAL A 18 14.29 16.71 -8.47
CA VAL A 18 13.57 17.71 -7.67
C VAL A 18 13.50 17.27 -6.21
N SER A 19 13.17 16.01 -5.92
CA SER A 19 13.08 15.55 -4.54
C SER A 19 14.45 15.38 -3.86
N HIS A 20 15.52 15.12 -4.64
CA HIS A 20 16.89 15.09 -4.11
C HIS A 20 17.36 16.47 -3.65
N ASN A 21 16.96 17.51 -4.38
CA ASN A 21 17.32 18.90 -4.10
C ASN A 21 16.23 19.65 -3.31
N ARG A 22 15.27 18.93 -2.72
CA ARG A 22 14.12 19.52 -2.02
C ARG A 22 14.53 20.62 -1.04
N ASP A 23 15.44 20.31 -0.12
CA ASP A 23 15.78 21.25 0.96
C ASP A 23 16.47 22.50 0.43
N TYR A 24 17.30 22.36 -0.60
CA TYR A 24 17.90 23.50 -1.32
C TYR A 24 16.83 24.33 -2.03
N LEU A 25 15.90 23.70 -2.75
CA LEU A 25 14.86 24.41 -3.50
C LEU A 25 13.93 25.17 -2.56
N ILE A 26 13.47 24.53 -1.47
CA ILE A 26 12.59 25.17 -0.48
C ILE A 26 13.31 26.33 0.21
N HIS A 27 14.57 26.15 0.59
CA HIS A 27 15.35 27.21 1.24
C HIS A 27 15.53 28.45 0.35
N ASN A 28 15.74 28.27 -0.96
CA ASN A 28 16.03 29.38 -1.87
C ASN A 28 14.79 29.99 -2.55
N PHE A 29 13.75 29.19 -2.79
CA PHE A 29 12.60 29.59 -3.60
C PHE A 29 11.27 29.57 -2.85
N GLY A 30 11.17 28.86 -1.72
CA GLY A 30 9.91 28.66 -1.00
C GLY A 30 9.30 27.28 -1.21
N ASP A 31 8.45 26.86 -0.27
CA ASP A 31 7.75 25.56 -0.30
C ASP A 31 6.67 25.53 -1.39
N ASP A 32 5.95 26.64 -1.57
CA ASP A 32 4.91 26.78 -2.59
C ASP A 32 5.50 26.69 -4.01
N GLU A 33 6.60 27.39 -4.26
CA GLU A 33 7.31 27.38 -5.54
C GLU A 33 7.88 25.99 -5.86
N TYR A 34 8.43 25.30 -4.85
CA TYR A 34 8.85 23.91 -4.99
C TYR A 34 7.66 23.03 -5.45
N HIS A 35 6.51 23.16 -4.80
CA HIS A 35 5.31 22.39 -5.14
C HIS A 35 4.76 22.74 -6.53
N ILE A 36 4.79 24.02 -6.93
CA ILE A 36 4.36 24.46 -8.27
C ILE A 36 5.26 23.84 -9.33
N VAL A 37 6.59 23.95 -9.21
CA VAL A 37 7.54 23.38 -10.16
C VAL A 37 7.34 21.88 -10.28
N TYR A 38 7.23 21.20 -9.14
CA TYR A 38 6.99 19.76 -9.10
C TYR A 38 5.69 19.37 -9.82
N ASN A 39 4.59 20.05 -9.51
CA ASN A 39 3.28 19.76 -10.10
C ASN A 39 3.24 20.03 -11.60
N VAL A 40 3.89 21.10 -12.08
CA VAL A 40 3.96 21.42 -13.51
C VAL A 40 4.74 20.36 -14.28
N LEU A 41 5.92 19.98 -13.79
CA LEU A 41 6.76 18.96 -14.42
C LEU A 41 6.03 17.61 -14.46
N SER A 42 5.47 17.16 -13.33
CA SER A 42 4.69 15.92 -13.25
C SER A 42 3.45 15.94 -14.13
N THR A 43 2.74 17.06 -14.20
CA THR A 43 1.58 17.21 -15.09
C THR A 43 2.02 17.09 -16.56
N ALA A 44 3.13 17.71 -16.95
CA ALA A 44 3.65 17.63 -18.30
C ALA A 44 4.09 16.18 -18.66
N ALA A 45 4.79 15.51 -17.74
CA ALA A 45 5.23 14.13 -17.91
C ALA A 45 4.02 13.17 -18.03
N CYS A 46 3.07 13.25 -17.10
CA CYS A 46 1.82 12.48 -17.14
C CYS A 46 1.00 12.78 -18.40
N SER A 47 0.92 14.05 -18.81
CA SER A 47 0.23 14.44 -20.06
C SER A 47 0.90 13.84 -21.29
N SER A 48 2.24 13.79 -21.33
CA SER A 48 2.99 13.12 -22.40
C SER A 48 2.71 11.61 -22.43
N ILE A 49 2.69 10.96 -21.27
CA ILE A 49 2.38 9.53 -21.15
C ILE A 49 0.94 9.27 -21.65
N ALA A 50 -0.02 10.04 -21.14
CA ALA A 50 -1.43 9.93 -21.52
C ALA A 50 -1.64 10.17 -23.02
N TYR A 51 -1.07 11.24 -23.57
CA TYR A 51 -1.09 11.50 -25.01
C TYR A 51 -0.49 10.34 -25.79
N GLY A 52 0.68 9.85 -25.38
CA GLY A 52 1.35 8.71 -25.99
C GLY A 52 0.48 7.44 -25.99
N PHE A 53 -0.20 7.17 -24.88
CA PHE A 53 -1.06 6.00 -24.71
C PHE A 53 -2.38 6.12 -25.49
N PHE A 54 -3.07 7.26 -25.41
CA PHE A 54 -4.34 7.42 -26.12
C PHE A 54 -4.16 7.55 -27.64
N ARG A 55 -3.11 8.25 -28.09
CA ARG A 55 -2.87 8.46 -29.53
C ARG A 55 -2.32 7.22 -30.23
N TYR A 56 -1.52 6.41 -29.53
CA TYR A 56 -0.75 5.32 -30.15
C TYR A 56 -0.91 3.95 -29.46
N GLY A 57 -1.56 3.85 -28.29
CA GLY A 57 -1.49 2.66 -27.43
C GLY A 57 -2.63 1.64 -27.60
N LYS A 58 -3.84 2.05 -28.02
CA LYS A 58 -4.99 1.11 -28.05
C LYS A 58 -4.87 0.04 -29.15
N PHE A 59 -4.31 0.36 -30.31
CA PHE A 59 -4.17 -0.56 -31.46
C PHE A 59 -2.93 -0.27 -32.33
N GLY A 60 -1.98 0.51 -31.82
CA GLY A 60 -0.84 1.00 -32.59
C GLY A 60 0.50 0.47 -32.11
N GLY A 61 1.42 0.25 -33.05
CA GLY A 61 2.82 -0.05 -32.79
C GLY A 61 3.19 -1.52 -32.90
N SER A 62 4.46 -1.81 -32.60
CA SER A 62 5.03 -3.14 -32.67
C SER A 62 4.32 -4.11 -31.72
N THR A 63 3.99 -5.28 -32.24
CA THR A 63 3.40 -6.37 -31.47
C THR A 63 4.48 -7.36 -31.05
N LEU A 64 4.29 -7.97 -29.88
CA LEU A 64 5.01 -9.13 -29.42
C LEU A 64 4.26 -10.40 -29.82
N PRO A 65 4.96 -11.54 -29.94
CA PRO A 65 4.33 -12.83 -30.17
C PRO A 65 3.34 -13.15 -29.03
N SER A 66 2.30 -13.90 -29.38
CA SER A 66 1.32 -14.38 -28.41
C SER A 66 2.00 -15.23 -27.34
N ARG A 67 1.54 -15.09 -26.09
CA ARG A 67 2.10 -15.78 -24.94
C ARG A 67 1.21 -16.94 -24.53
N GLY A 68 1.85 -18.03 -24.10
CA GLY A 68 1.16 -19.26 -23.70
C GLY A 68 0.31 -19.13 -22.43
N PRO A 69 -0.42 -20.20 -22.05
CA PRO A 69 -1.31 -20.21 -20.89
C PRO A 69 -0.56 -19.94 -19.56
N LEU A 70 0.68 -20.42 -19.42
CA LEU A 70 1.50 -20.18 -18.24
C LEU A 70 1.71 -18.68 -17.96
N ALA A 71 1.95 -17.88 -19.01
CA ALA A 71 2.13 -16.44 -18.86
C ALA A 71 0.85 -15.76 -18.36
N HIS A 72 -0.32 -16.24 -18.77
CA HIS A 72 -1.61 -15.73 -18.30
C HIS A 72 -1.85 -16.06 -16.83
N THR A 73 -1.51 -17.28 -16.40
CA THR A 73 -1.59 -17.66 -14.99
C THR A 73 -0.68 -16.80 -14.11
N VAL A 74 0.58 -16.58 -14.54
CA VAL A 74 1.52 -15.73 -13.81
C VAL A 74 1.05 -14.27 -13.79
N ALA A 75 0.57 -13.76 -14.93
CA ALA A 75 0.02 -12.41 -15.02
C ALA A 75 -1.16 -12.20 -14.06
N PHE A 76 -2.10 -13.15 -14.04
CA PHE A 76 -3.23 -13.13 -13.13
C PHE A 76 -2.78 -13.15 -11.67
N ALA A 77 -1.84 -14.04 -11.31
CA ALA A 77 -1.33 -14.12 -9.95
C ALA A 77 -0.66 -12.82 -9.49
N ILE A 78 0.16 -12.20 -10.35
CA ILE A 78 0.82 -10.91 -10.05
C ILE A 78 -0.21 -9.78 -9.91
N GLN A 79 -1.20 -9.72 -10.81
CA GLN A 79 -2.24 -8.71 -10.76
C GLN A 79 -3.12 -8.85 -9.53
N ALA A 80 -3.55 -10.08 -9.21
CA ALA A 80 -4.33 -10.39 -8.01
C ALA A 80 -3.56 -10.03 -6.73
N LEU A 81 -2.25 -10.34 -6.69
CA LEU A 81 -1.39 -9.93 -5.58
C LEU A 81 -1.30 -8.41 -5.44
N GLY A 82 -1.18 -7.68 -6.55
CA GLY A 82 -1.21 -6.21 -6.56
C GLY A 82 -2.53 -5.65 -6.03
N LEU A 83 -3.66 -6.14 -6.53
CA LEU A 83 -5.00 -5.70 -6.08
C LEU A 83 -5.25 -6.03 -4.61
N ALA A 84 -4.94 -7.25 -4.19
CA ALA A 84 -5.05 -7.67 -2.80
C ALA A 84 -4.16 -6.82 -1.89
N GLY A 85 -2.94 -6.46 -2.31
CA GLY A 85 -2.07 -5.57 -1.56
C GLY A 85 -2.57 -4.12 -1.50
N LEU A 86 -3.11 -3.58 -2.61
CA LEU A 86 -3.74 -2.26 -2.62
C LEU A 86 -4.96 -2.20 -1.70
N SER A 87 -5.76 -3.25 -1.63
CA SER A 87 -6.94 -3.28 -0.76
C SER A 87 -6.56 -3.20 0.73
N GLN A 88 -5.34 -3.59 1.09
CA GLN A 88 -4.83 -3.46 2.46
C GLN A 88 -4.52 -2.01 2.86
N LEU A 89 -4.33 -1.10 1.90
CA LEU A 89 -4.16 0.34 2.16
C LEU A 89 -5.48 1.00 2.58
N ALA A 90 -6.61 0.42 2.20
CA ALA A 90 -7.92 0.89 2.63
C ALA A 90 -8.14 0.58 4.13
N PRO A 91 -8.99 1.38 4.82
CA PRO A 91 -9.50 1.04 6.15
C PRO A 91 -10.07 -0.39 6.20
N ALA A 92 -10.02 -1.03 7.37
CA ALA A 92 -10.49 -2.42 7.49
C ALA A 92 -12.03 -2.47 7.37
N LEU A 93 -12.52 -3.33 6.48
CA LEU A 93 -13.95 -3.55 6.32
C LEU A 93 -14.46 -4.47 7.43
N GLN A 94 -15.51 -4.02 8.13
CA GLN A 94 -16.19 -4.78 9.17
C GLN A 94 -17.57 -5.22 8.67
N VAL A 95 -18.01 -6.40 9.11
CA VAL A 95 -19.39 -6.83 8.90
C VAL A 95 -20.30 -5.89 9.72
N PRO A 96 -21.30 -5.24 9.11
CA PRO A 96 -22.10 -4.20 9.75
C PRO A 96 -23.01 -4.72 10.87
N VAL A 97 -23.09 -6.04 11.05
CA VAL A 97 -23.91 -6.69 12.06
C VAL A 97 -23.01 -7.46 13.01
N ALA A 98 -23.08 -7.14 14.30
CA ALA A 98 -22.43 -7.90 15.34
C ALA A 98 -23.44 -8.29 16.44
N PHE A 99 -23.29 -9.51 16.94
CA PHE A 99 -24.00 -9.97 18.13
C PHE A 99 -23.11 -9.71 19.34
N ARG A 100 -23.59 -8.90 20.29
CA ARG A 100 -22.92 -8.76 21.58
C ARG A 100 -23.46 -9.84 22.51
N SER A 101 -22.57 -10.67 23.05
CA SER A 101 -22.86 -11.42 24.27
C SER A 101 -22.36 -10.55 25.41
N ASP A 102 -23.26 -10.00 26.22
CA ASP A 102 -22.88 -9.26 27.42
C ASP A 102 -22.34 -10.25 28.46
N ALA A 103 -21.06 -10.61 28.33
CA ALA A 103 -20.31 -11.11 29.46
C ALA A 103 -20.11 -9.93 30.40
N VAL A 104 -20.85 -9.94 31.50
CA VAL A 104 -20.73 -9.00 32.62
C VAL A 104 -19.25 -8.83 32.95
N GLN A 105 -18.67 -7.67 32.63
CA GLN A 105 -17.39 -7.30 33.24
C GLN A 105 -17.65 -7.07 34.73
N PRO A 106 -16.90 -7.71 35.65
CA PRO A 106 -16.96 -7.35 37.05
C PRO A 106 -16.42 -5.92 37.17
N ASN A 107 -17.30 -4.98 37.51
CA ASN A 107 -16.89 -3.64 37.90
C ASN A 107 -15.82 -3.74 38.99
N PRO A 108 -14.69 -3.00 38.92
CA PRO A 108 -13.80 -2.86 40.07
C PRO A 108 -14.57 -2.14 41.18
N VAL A 109 -14.93 -2.89 42.23
CA VAL A 109 -15.66 -2.39 43.39
C VAL A 109 -14.72 -1.52 44.24
N PRO A 110 -15.07 -0.27 44.57
CA PRO A 110 -14.41 0.45 45.65
C PRO A 110 -14.78 -0.24 46.97
N SER A 111 -13.78 -0.74 47.69
CA SER A 111 -13.93 -1.36 49.00
C SER A 111 -14.52 -0.39 50.02
N MET A 112 -15.76 -0.61 50.46
CA MET A 112 -16.20 -0.24 51.82
C MET A 112 -17.38 -1.08 52.29
N SER A 113 -17.31 -1.45 53.56
CA SER A 113 -18.05 -2.48 54.30
C SER A 113 -19.56 -2.26 54.44
N SER A 114 -20.34 -3.35 54.40
CA SER A 114 -21.12 -3.93 55.51
C SER A 114 -22.44 -4.62 55.09
N ASN A 115 -22.67 -5.78 55.71
CA ASN A 115 -23.84 -6.66 55.78
C ASN A 115 -25.17 -6.25 55.11
N SER A 116 -25.71 -7.13 54.26
CA SER A 116 -27.11 -7.61 54.37
C SER A 116 -27.46 -8.72 53.35
N LEU A 117 -27.92 -9.85 53.90
CA LEU A 117 -28.91 -10.84 53.44
C LEU A 117 -29.34 -10.98 51.96
N ASN A 118 -29.23 -12.23 51.49
CA ASN A 118 -30.10 -12.97 50.57
C ASN A 118 -30.90 -12.17 49.54
N THR A 119 -30.37 -12.10 48.32
CA THR A 119 -31.17 -11.91 47.10
C THR A 119 -30.88 -13.05 46.14
N SER A 120 -31.92 -13.78 45.78
CA SER A 120 -31.92 -14.91 44.86
C SER A 120 -31.26 -14.52 43.54
N GLN A 121 -30.16 -15.18 43.21
CA GLN A 121 -29.53 -15.09 41.90
C GLN A 121 -30.43 -15.79 40.87
N SER A 122 -31.30 -15.03 40.21
CA SER A 122 -31.89 -15.45 38.95
C SER A 122 -30.78 -15.44 37.89
N ALA A 123 -30.47 -16.61 37.34
CA ALA A 123 -29.57 -16.76 36.20
C ALA A 123 -30.12 -15.93 35.02
N GLN A 124 -29.57 -14.73 34.81
CA GLN A 124 -29.88 -13.91 33.65
C GLN A 124 -29.34 -14.63 32.41
N GLN A 125 -30.26 -15.06 31.54
CA GLN A 125 -29.89 -15.58 30.22
C GLN A 125 -29.16 -14.48 29.44
N PRO A 126 -28.11 -14.81 28.66
CA PRO A 126 -27.40 -13.84 27.85
C PRO A 126 -28.36 -13.23 26.82
N GLU A 127 -28.71 -11.96 26.99
CA GLU A 127 -29.52 -11.22 26.03
C GLU A 127 -28.63 -10.87 24.82
N HIS A 128 -28.79 -11.59 23.71
CA HIS A 128 -28.07 -11.30 22.49
C HIS A 128 -28.63 -10.05 21.80
N LYS A 129 -28.07 -8.88 22.09
CA LYS A 129 -28.40 -7.64 21.37
C LYS A 129 -27.60 -7.57 20.07
N MET A 130 -28.32 -7.62 18.95
CA MET A 130 -27.80 -7.28 17.63
C MET A 130 -27.61 -5.77 17.57
N TYR A 131 -26.43 -5.32 17.16
CA TYR A 131 -26.18 -3.90 16.94
C TYR A 131 -25.48 -3.66 15.61
N VAL A 132 -25.84 -2.52 15.02
CA VAL A 132 -25.31 -2.07 13.75
C VAL A 132 -23.99 -1.34 14.01
N ARG A 133 -22.91 -1.78 13.34
CA ARG A 133 -21.61 -1.13 13.36
C ARG A 133 -21.38 -0.36 12.06
N CYS A 134 -20.48 0.62 12.11
CA CYS A 134 -19.95 1.21 10.88
C CYS A 134 -19.24 0.11 10.06
N PRO A 135 -19.45 0.03 8.73
CA PRO A 135 -18.82 -0.98 7.88
C PRO A 135 -17.30 -0.78 7.73
N ILE A 136 -16.76 0.31 8.28
CA ILE A 136 -15.35 0.69 8.18
C ILE A 136 -14.78 0.90 9.59
N ASP A 137 -13.66 0.22 9.88
CA ASP A 137 -12.84 0.47 11.08
C ASP A 137 -11.73 1.47 10.78
N PHE A 138 -11.83 2.64 11.42
CA PHE A 138 -10.83 3.70 11.32
C PHE A 138 -9.76 3.64 12.41
N ARG A 139 -9.83 2.67 13.33
CA ARG A 139 -8.86 2.60 14.42
C ARG A 139 -7.50 2.17 13.87
N PRO A 140 -6.44 2.98 14.05
CA PRO A 140 -5.11 2.61 13.63
C PRO A 140 -4.66 1.41 14.47
N LYS A 141 -4.27 0.33 13.79
CA LYS A 141 -3.61 -0.80 14.44
C LYS A 141 -2.11 -0.58 14.35
N GLN A 142 -1.41 -0.74 15.47
CA GLN A 142 0.03 -0.62 15.55
C GLN A 142 0.61 -1.91 16.12
N SER A 143 1.82 -2.25 15.70
CA SER A 143 2.59 -3.34 16.27
C SER A 143 3.69 -2.78 17.17
N GLU A 144 4.15 -3.57 18.14
CA GLU A 144 5.23 -3.20 19.05
C GLU A 144 6.55 -2.90 18.32
N ASP A 145 6.77 -3.56 17.17
CA ASP A 145 7.97 -3.36 16.33
C ASP A 145 7.85 -2.16 15.36
N GLY A 146 6.75 -1.40 15.43
CA GLY A 146 6.53 -0.22 14.59
C GLY A 146 6.27 -0.54 13.11
N ILE A 147 6.13 -1.81 12.74
CA ILE A 147 5.86 -2.26 11.37
C ILE A 147 4.56 -3.05 11.39
N TYR A 148 3.58 -2.67 10.57
CA TYR A 148 2.26 -3.32 10.62
C TYR A 148 1.73 -3.69 9.24
N GLY A 149 1.15 -4.89 9.15
CA GLY A 149 0.47 -5.41 7.97
C GLY A 149 1.38 -5.48 6.75
N ILE A 150 0.95 -4.86 5.67
CA ILE A 150 1.65 -4.93 4.37
C ILE A 150 2.99 -4.18 4.34
N GLU A 151 3.28 -3.33 5.32
CA GLU A 151 4.60 -2.71 5.47
C GLU A 151 5.69 -3.76 5.75
N ARG A 152 5.30 -4.94 6.26
CA ARG A 152 6.20 -6.10 6.39
C ARG A 152 6.65 -6.65 5.03
N ILE A 153 5.82 -6.52 3.99
CA ILE A 153 6.13 -6.99 2.63
C ILE A 153 7.13 -6.06 1.96
N THR A 154 6.90 -4.76 2.06
CA THR A 154 7.75 -3.71 1.53
C THR A 154 7.52 -2.42 2.31
N ARG A 155 8.57 -1.61 2.46
CA ARG A 155 8.46 -0.25 3.03
C ARG A 155 7.61 0.70 2.19
N HIS A 156 7.42 0.40 0.91
CA HIS A 156 6.68 1.25 -0.03
C HIS A 156 5.47 0.52 -0.62
N PRO A 157 4.50 0.10 0.22
CA PRO A 157 3.42 -0.77 -0.23
C PRO A 157 2.56 -0.14 -1.32
N ALA A 158 2.24 1.15 -1.22
CA ALA A 158 1.46 1.86 -2.24
C ALA A 158 2.15 1.84 -3.62
N LEU A 159 3.46 2.07 -3.67
CA LEU A 159 4.22 2.07 -4.92
C LEU A 159 4.25 0.67 -5.54
N TRP A 160 4.59 -0.34 -4.73
CA TRP A 160 4.77 -1.70 -5.24
C TRP A 160 3.46 -2.41 -5.58
N PHE A 161 2.42 -2.32 -4.75
CA PHE A 161 1.16 -2.98 -5.07
C PHE A 161 0.46 -2.31 -6.26
N GLY A 162 0.55 -0.98 -6.37
CA GLY A 162 0.15 -0.27 -7.58
C GLY A 162 0.89 -0.73 -8.83
N ALA A 163 2.22 -0.90 -8.74
CA ALA A 163 3.03 -1.43 -9.83
C ALA A 163 2.67 -2.88 -10.19
N LEU A 164 2.49 -3.76 -9.20
CA LEU A 164 2.14 -5.17 -9.41
C LEU A 164 0.77 -5.32 -10.08
N THR A 165 -0.22 -4.49 -9.73
CA THR A 165 -1.53 -4.47 -10.41
C THR A 165 -1.39 -4.22 -11.91
N LEU A 166 -0.44 -3.38 -12.32
CA LEU A 166 -0.21 -3.06 -13.74
C LEU A 166 0.74 -4.06 -14.42
N LEU A 167 1.66 -4.67 -13.68
CA LEU A 167 2.66 -5.57 -14.24
C LEU A 167 2.05 -6.84 -14.83
N GLY A 168 0.96 -7.38 -14.25
CA GLY A 168 0.26 -8.54 -14.79
C GLY A 168 -0.21 -8.34 -16.24
N PRO A 169 -1.01 -7.31 -16.55
CA PRO A 169 -1.40 -6.97 -17.93
C PRO A 169 -0.21 -6.81 -18.90
N ALA A 170 0.92 -6.25 -18.45
CA ALA A 170 2.13 -6.12 -19.26
C ALA A 170 2.68 -7.49 -19.73
N LEU A 171 2.51 -8.53 -18.91
CA LEU A 171 2.95 -9.90 -19.17
C LEU A 171 2.06 -10.66 -20.14
N VAL A 172 0.90 -10.15 -20.55
CA VAL A 172 0.02 -10.84 -21.52
C VAL A 172 -0.30 -10.01 -22.76
N THR A 173 -0.24 -8.68 -22.66
CA THR A 173 -0.56 -7.82 -23.80
C THR A 173 0.45 -7.96 -24.94
N PRO A 174 0.00 -8.05 -26.21
CA PRO A 174 0.90 -8.07 -27.36
C PRO A 174 1.42 -6.68 -27.70
N TYR A 175 0.80 -5.60 -27.22
CA TYR A 175 1.13 -4.24 -27.63
C TYR A 175 2.25 -3.66 -26.79
N MET A 176 3.39 -3.34 -27.41
CA MET A 176 4.56 -2.75 -26.72
C MET A 176 4.25 -1.43 -25.98
N ALA A 177 3.22 -0.69 -26.41
CA ALA A 177 2.82 0.56 -25.78
C ALA A 177 2.18 0.30 -24.43
N HIS A 178 1.38 -0.75 -24.35
CA HIS A 178 0.75 -1.23 -23.13
C HIS A 178 1.80 -1.87 -22.21
N VAL A 179 2.72 -2.67 -22.75
CA VAL A 179 3.89 -3.17 -22.00
C VAL A 179 4.66 -2.01 -21.37
N SER A 180 5.03 -1.01 -22.16
CA SER A 180 5.77 0.16 -21.65
C SER A 180 4.99 0.85 -20.54
N MET A 181 3.72 1.22 -20.80
CA MET A 181 2.87 1.90 -19.83
C MET A 181 2.78 1.16 -18.49
N CYS A 182 2.69 -0.16 -18.54
CA CYS A 182 2.45 -0.98 -17.36
C CYS A 182 3.73 -1.45 -16.64
N THR A 183 4.89 -1.47 -17.30
CA THR A 183 6.17 -1.87 -16.67
C THR A 183 6.89 -0.70 -15.99
N PHE A 184 6.76 0.53 -16.50
CA PHE A 184 7.41 1.70 -15.90
C PHE A 184 7.01 1.99 -14.44
N PRO A 185 5.76 1.79 -13.99
CA PRO A 185 5.41 1.86 -12.57
C PRO A 185 6.28 0.97 -11.68
N THR A 186 6.66 -0.22 -12.13
CA THR A 186 7.58 -1.12 -11.41
C THR A 186 8.98 -0.53 -11.33
N LEU A 187 9.48 0.08 -12.42
CA LEU A 187 10.77 0.78 -12.41
C LEU A 187 10.73 1.98 -11.46
N PHE A 188 9.63 2.74 -11.45
CA PHE A 188 9.44 3.85 -10.53
C PHE A 188 9.36 3.38 -9.07
N ALA A 189 8.64 2.29 -8.77
CA ALA A 189 8.59 1.73 -7.43
C ALA A 189 9.98 1.31 -6.92
N LEU A 190 10.78 0.68 -7.79
CA LEU A 190 12.14 0.28 -7.46
C LEU A 190 13.05 1.50 -7.23
N ILE A 191 13.19 2.36 -8.24
CA ILE A 191 14.13 3.49 -8.24
C ILE A 191 13.67 4.58 -7.25
N GLY A 192 12.39 4.93 -7.30
CA GLY A 192 11.77 5.92 -6.43
C GLY A 192 11.76 5.47 -4.97
N GLY A 193 11.47 4.18 -4.71
CA GLY A 193 11.54 3.61 -3.35
C GLY A 193 12.96 3.63 -2.77
N GLU A 194 13.97 3.22 -3.54
CA GLU A 194 15.37 3.31 -3.10
C GLU A 194 15.81 4.77 -2.88
N HIS A 195 15.41 5.67 -3.77
CA HIS A 195 15.71 7.09 -3.62
C HIS A 195 15.04 7.70 -2.38
N GLN A 196 13.79 7.35 -2.11
CA GLN A 196 13.07 7.77 -0.92
C GLN A 196 13.76 7.25 0.35
N ASP A 197 14.13 5.97 0.39
CA ASP A 197 14.91 5.38 1.50
C ASP A 197 16.24 6.13 1.70
N TYR A 198 16.96 6.43 0.62
CA TYR A 198 18.21 7.19 0.67
C TYR A 198 18.02 8.59 1.28
N ARG A 199 16.96 9.32 0.89
CA ARG A 199 16.67 10.64 1.47
C ARG A 199 16.31 10.54 2.95
N TYR A 200 15.49 9.56 3.33
CA TYR A 200 15.06 9.37 4.71
C TYR A 200 16.21 8.98 5.64
N ARG A 201 17.19 8.19 5.16
CA ARG A 201 18.44 7.92 5.90
C ARG A 201 19.28 9.17 6.16
N ARG A 202 19.18 10.19 5.30
CA ARG A 202 19.84 11.49 5.47
C ARG A 202 19.00 12.51 6.26
N GLY A 203 17.81 12.12 6.72
CA GLY A 203 16.87 13.03 7.41
C GLY A 203 16.20 14.08 6.51
N SER A 204 16.15 13.84 5.19
CA SER A 204 15.54 14.75 4.22
C SER A 204 14.16 14.24 3.78
N GLY A 205 13.12 15.07 3.98
CA GLY A 205 11.75 14.77 3.57
C GLY A 205 11.05 13.65 4.34
N GLY A 206 11.65 13.15 5.43
CA GLY A 206 11.15 12.06 6.27
C GLY A 206 12.28 11.42 7.07
N MET A 207 11.97 10.34 7.79
CA MET A 207 12.96 9.56 8.54
C MET A 207 12.73 8.07 8.33
N LEU A 208 13.84 7.34 8.24
CA LEU A 208 13.84 5.88 8.20
C LEU A 208 14.71 5.40 9.38
N PRO A 209 14.10 5.05 10.53
CA PRO A 209 14.84 4.59 11.69
C PRO A 209 15.72 3.39 11.37
N PRO A 210 16.97 3.32 11.87
CA PRO A 210 17.88 2.20 11.60
C PRO A 210 17.29 0.83 11.97
N GLU A 211 16.48 0.80 13.04
CA GLU A 211 15.80 -0.40 13.51
C GLU A 211 14.86 -0.95 12.43
N VAL A 212 14.01 -0.07 11.87
CA VAL A 212 13.06 -0.41 10.80
C VAL A 212 13.79 -0.77 9.51
N ASP A 213 14.81 0.02 9.10
CA ASP A 213 15.59 -0.24 7.88
C ASP A 213 16.25 -1.62 7.90
N SER A 214 16.76 -2.02 9.07
CA SER A 214 17.49 -3.28 9.25
C SER A 214 16.61 -4.52 9.06
N VAL A 215 15.31 -4.43 9.34
CA VAL A 215 14.37 -5.58 9.29
C VAL A 215 13.38 -5.55 8.12
N THR A 216 13.31 -4.44 7.38
CA THR A 216 12.41 -4.30 6.23
C THR A 216 13.17 -4.31 4.89
N SER A 217 12.45 -4.15 3.78
CA SER A 217 13.03 -4.07 2.43
C SER A 217 12.19 -3.15 1.55
N ASN A 218 12.81 -2.46 0.59
CA ASN A 218 12.10 -1.81 -0.50
C ASN A 218 11.48 -2.87 -1.44
N VAL A 219 12.27 -3.84 -1.92
CA VAL A 219 11.77 -4.89 -2.81
C VAL A 219 10.79 -5.81 -2.07
N PRO A 220 9.58 -6.06 -2.59
CA PRO A 220 8.57 -6.92 -1.97
C PRO A 220 9.11 -8.30 -1.64
N PHE A 221 8.75 -8.78 -0.46
CA PHE A 221 9.09 -10.11 0.07
C PHE A 221 10.57 -10.38 0.33
N ALA A 222 11.49 -9.51 -0.08
CA ALA A 222 12.91 -9.75 0.09
C ALA A 222 13.32 -9.85 1.58
N ALA A 223 12.61 -9.15 2.47
CA ALA A 223 12.80 -9.25 3.92
C ALA A 223 12.42 -10.64 4.46
N PHE A 224 11.35 -11.26 3.94
CA PHE A 224 10.95 -12.63 4.32
C PHE A 224 11.95 -13.66 3.82
N ILE A 225 12.41 -13.54 2.57
CA ILE A 225 13.41 -14.44 1.98
C ILE A 225 14.73 -14.42 2.80
N ARG A 226 15.07 -13.25 3.36
CA ARG A 226 16.25 -13.08 4.24
C ARG A 226 16.00 -13.46 5.70
N GLY A 227 14.80 -13.93 6.06
CA GLY A 227 14.43 -14.29 7.43
C GLY A 227 14.29 -13.10 8.38
N LYS A 228 14.16 -11.87 7.87
CA LYS A 228 14.04 -10.64 8.68
C LYS A 228 12.61 -10.35 9.11
N GLN A 229 11.62 -10.95 8.46
CA GLN A 229 10.19 -10.80 8.75
C GLN A 229 9.53 -12.17 8.91
N SER A 230 8.49 -12.23 9.75
CA SER A 230 7.74 -13.46 10.03
C SER A 230 6.44 -13.51 9.25
N LEU A 231 6.24 -14.58 8.47
CA LEU A 231 5.02 -14.78 7.68
C LEU A 231 3.79 -14.91 8.59
N GLN A 232 3.94 -15.52 9.76
CA GLN A 232 2.86 -15.66 10.73
C GLN A 232 2.32 -14.29 11.16
N LYS A 233 3.22 -13.37 11.56
CA LYS A 233 2.84 -11.99 11.89
C LYS A 233 2.08 -11.31 10.76
N LEU A 234 2.55 -11.46 9.52
CA LEU A 234 1.86 -10.89 8.36
C LEU A 234 0.44 -11.45 8.22
N LEU A 235 0.27 -12.78 8.29
CA LEU A 235 -1.03 -13.42 8.13
C LEU A 235 -2.04 -13.00 9.22
N ASP A 236 -1.55 -12.76 10.44
CA ASP A 236 -2.36 -12.27 11.57
C ASP A 236 -2.78 -10.80 11.41
N GLU A 237 -1.99 -10.01 10.69
CA GLU A 237 -2.22 -8.58 10.50
C GLU A 237 -2.95 -8.23 9.19
N VAL A 238 -3.03 -9.16 8.24
CA VAL A 238 -3.75 -8.99 6.97
C VAL A 238 -5.25 -8.80 7.22
N LYS A 239 -5.82 -7.79 6.57
CA LYS A 239 -7.26 -7.52 6.53
C LYS A 239 -7.88 -8.44 5.48
N TRP A 240 -8.19 -9.67 5.88
CA TRP A 240 -8.75 -10.68 4.98
C TRP A 240 -10.06 -10.27 4.31
N THR A 241 -10.89 -9.47 4.99
CA THR A 241 -12.11 -8.89 4.40
C THR A 241 -11.80 -7.95 3.23
N ASN A 242 -10.76 -7.13 3.35
CA ASN A 242 -10.30 -6.27 2.26
C ASN A 242 -9.71 -7.11 1.11
N ALA A 243 -8.92 -8.14 1.42
CA ALA A 243 -8.30 -9.01 0.42
C ALA A 243 -9.34 -9.81 -0.38
N ALA A 244 -10.45 -10.22 0.23
CA ALA A 244 -11.50 -10.96 -0.45
C ALA A 244 -12.37 -10.10 -1.39
N LEU A 245 -12.43 -8.78 -1.13
CA LEU A 245 -13.25 -7.84 -1.90
C LEU A 245 -12.47 -7.09 -3.00
N GLY A 246 -11.14 -7.03 -2.88
CA GLY A 246 -10.23 -6.40 -3.86
C GLY A 246 -9.76 -7.38 -4.92
#